data_AF-A0ABD3Y3N0-F1
#
_entry.id   AF-A0ABD3Y3N0-F1
#
_cell.length_a   1.000
_cell.length_b   1.000
_cell.length_c   1.000
_cell.angle_alpha   90.00
_cell.angle_beta   90.00
_cell.angle_gamma   90.00
#
_symmetry.space_group_name_H-M   'P 1'
#
loop_
_entity.id
_entity.type
_entity.pdbx_description
1 polymer ?
#
loop_
_entity_poly.entity_id
_entity_poly.type
_entity_poly.pdbx_seq_one_letter_code
_entity_poly.pdbx_strand_id
1 'polypeptide(L)'
;GGKSNEFSANGDGISGRLIQTVTGWKFSGINFAIDDDNDDQEFLQNIADGGRFVPMKAVYSDGTVRAGQGNITGDIEVSSMNGTAPLT
;
A
#
# COMPACT_ATOMS: atom_id res chain seq x y z
N GLY A 1 -4.02 6.07 3.65
CA GLY A 1 -4.52 5.52 4.91
C GLY A 1 -5.15 6.63 5.72
N GLY A 2 -6.18 6.31 6.50
CA GLY A 2 -6.97 7.29 7.25
C GLY A 2 -7.87 6.61 8.28
N LYS A 3 -8.83 7.33 8.85
CA LYS A 3 -9.88 6.77 9.71
C LYS A 3 -11.24 7.19 9.16
N SER A 4 -12.14 6.22 8.99
CA SER A 4 -13.55 6.49 8.77
C SER A 4 -14.24 6.62 10.12
N ASN A 5 -15.07 7.64 10.29
CA ASN A 5 -15.74 7.95 11.54
C ASN A 5 -17.25 7.85 11.35
N GLU A 6 -17.91 7.05 12.18
CA GLU A 6 -19.36 6.98 12.27
C GLU A 6 -19.77 7.47 13.66
N PHE A 7 -20.54 8.55 13.73
CA PHE A 7 -21.01 9.14 14.98
C PHE A 7 -22.51 8.88 15.16
N SER A 8 -22.87 8.24 16.27
CA SER A 8 -24.26 8.01 16.66
C SER A 8 -24.59 8.84 17.90
N ALA A 9 -25.45 9.85 17.74
CA ALA A 9 -25.90 10.69 18.85
C ALA A 9 -26.84 9.93 19.80
N ASN A 10 -26.76 10.21 21.10
CA ASN A 10 -27.60 9.59 22.13
C ASN A 10 -28.94 10.32 22.33
N GLY A 11 -29.44 11.00 21.28
CA GLY A 11 -30.69 11.76 21.31
C GLY A 11 -30.56 13.23 21.74
N ASP A 12 -29.43 13.65 22.32
CA ASP A 12 -29.13 15.04 22.70
C ASP A 12 -28.34 15.82 21.64
N GLY A 13 -27.85 15.14 20.60
CA GLY A 13 -27.02 15.72 19.53
C GLY A 13 -25.61 16.16 19.96
N ILE A 14 -25.29 16.10 21.26
CA ILE A 14 -24.05 16.58 21.86
C ILE A 14 -23.18 15.41 22.31
N SER A 15 -23.80 14.38 22.90
CA SER A 15 -23.15 13.18 23.39
C SER A 15 -23.48 12.02 22.46
N GLY A 16 -22.47 11.21 22.13
CA GLY A 16 -22.70 10.09 21.22
C GLY A 16 -21.54 9.11 21.20
N ARG A 17 -21.77 7.97 20.55
CA ARG A 17 -20.74 6.97 20.30
C ARG A 17 -20.05 7.28 18.97
N LEU A 18 -18.73 7.40 19.01
CA LEU A 18 -17.89 7.47 17.82
C LEU A 18 -17.27 6.10 17.54
N ILE A 19 -17.62 5.49 16.41
CA ILE A 19 -16.90 4.34 15.87
C ILE A 19 -15.84 4.87 14.91
N GLN A 20 -14.57 4.56 15.17
CA GLN A 20 -13.48 4.87 14.25
C GLN A 20 -12.95 3.58 13.63
N THR A 21 -13.07 3.46 12.31
CA THR A 21 -12.52 2.34 11.55
C THR A 21 -11.24 2.79 10.87
N VAL A 22 -10.12 2.12 11.17
CA VAL A 22 -8.83 2.41 10.52
C VAL A 22 -8.88 1.92 9.07
N THR A 23 -8.65 2.83 8.13
CA THR A 23 -8.48 2.49 6.72
C THR A 23 -6.99 2.36 6.43
N GLY A 24 -6.59 1.16 6.01
CA GLY A 24 -5.23 0.88 5.54
C GLY A 24 -4.81 1.83 4.42
N TRP A 25 -3.50 1.96 4.22
CA TRP A 25 -2.98 2.66 3.05
C TRP A 25 -2.84 1.65 1.89
N LYS A 26 -3.07 2.12 0.67
CA LYS A 26 -2.91 1.34 -0.57
C LYS A 26 -2.09 2.17 -1.54
N PHE A 27 -1.10 1.55 -2.17
CA PHE A 27 -0.48 2.05 -3.41
C PHE A 27 -1.06 1.22 -4.57
N SER A 28 -1.52 1.88 -5.63
CA SER A 28 -1.95 1.21 -6.87
C SER A 28 -1.79 2.16 -8.05
N GLY A 29 -1.60 1.60 -9.25
CA GLY A 29 -1.45 2.39 -10.47
C GLY A 29 -0.13 3.15 -10.55
N ILE A 30 0.90 2.67 -9.84
CA ILE A 30 2.27 3.19 -9.91
C ILE A 30 3.12 2.13 -10.58
N ASN A 31 3.88 2.54 -11.59
CA ASN A 31 4.89 1.68 -12.20
C ASN A 31 6.18 1.82 -11.38
N PHE A 32 6.72 0.70 -10.94
CA PHE A 32 8.05 0.65 -10.34
C PHE A 32 9.05 0.18 -11.41
N ALA A 33 10.25 0.76 -11.39
CA ALA A 33 11.36 0.22 -12.16
C ALA A 33 11.83 -1.06 -11.46
N ILE A 34 11.98 -2.14 -12.22
CA ILE A 34 12.51 -3.42 -11.74
C ILE A 34 13.90 -3.58 -12.33
N ASP A 35 14.88 -3.80 -11.47
CA ASP A 35 16.24 -4.16 -11.87
C ASP A 35 16.43 -5.67 -11.74
N ASP A 36 16.37 -6.37 -12.87
CA ASP A 36 16.48 -7.84 -12.92
C ASP A 36 17.91 -8.31 -12.56
N ASP A 37 18.94 -7.50 -12.86
CA ASP A 37 20.33 -7.81 -12.51
C ASP A 37 20.57 -7.80 -10.98
N ASN A 38 19.63 -7.22 -10.22
CA ASN A 38 19.65 -7.14 -8.76
C ASN A 38 18.64 -8.11 -8.08
N ASP A 39 18.09 -9.07 -8.84
CA ASP A 39 17.10 -10.05 -8.37
C ASP A 39 15.81 -9.42 -7.78
N ASP A 40 15.49 -8.18 -8.15
CA ASP A 40 14.35 -7.45 -7.58
C ASP A 40 13.02 -8.17 -7.88
N GLN A 41 12.92 -8.80 -9.05
CA GLN A 41 11.72 -9.54 -9.45
C GLN A 41 11.47 -10.75 -8.54
N GLU A 42 12.50 -11.54 -8.25
CA GLU A 42 12.38 -12.73 -7.40
C GLU A 42 12.11 -12.34 -5.94
N PHE A 43 12.69 -11.22 -5.48
CA PHE A 43 12.38 -10.65 -4.17
C PHE A 43 10.91 -10.24 -4.04
N LEU A 44 10.37 -9.50 -5.03
CA LEU A 44 8.99 -9.04 -5.01
C LEU A 44 8.00 -10.22 -5.10
N GLN A 45 8.29 -11.22 -5.93
CA GLN A 45 7.47 -12.43 -6.04
C GLN A 45 7.43 -13.20 -4.72
N ASN A 46 8.58 -13.37 -4.06
CA ASN A 46 8.65 -14.04 -2.75
C ASN A 46 7.80 -13.32 -1.68
N ILE A 47 7.76 -11.99 -1.70
CA ILE A 47 6.91 -11.21 -0.79
C ILE A 47 5.43 -11.40 -1.10
N ALA A 48 5.06 -11.40 -2.39
CA ALA A 48 3.69 -11.62 -2.84
C ALA A 48 3.20 -13.02 -2.46
N ASP A 49 3.97 -14.06 -2.79
CA ASP A 49 3.65 -15.46 -2.49
C ASP A 49 3.56 -15.73 -0.99
N GLY A 50 4.40 -15.05 -0.20
CA GLY A 50 4.39 -15.16 1.25
C GLY A 50 3.16 -14.54 1.92
N GLY A 51 2.44 -13.63 1.24
CA GLY A 51 1.30 -12.89 1.78
C GLY A 51 1.65 -12.08 3.04
N ARG A 52 2.94 -11.79 3.27
CA ARG A 52 3.43 -11.17 4.51
C ARG A 52 3.37 -9.66 4.42
N PHE A 53 3.08 -9.03 5.56
CA PHE A 53 3.29 -7.60 5.72
C PHE A 53 4.78 -7.32 5.90
N VAL A 54 5.37 -6.60 4.95
CA VAL A 54 6.76 -6.16 4.97
C VAL A 54 6.84 -4.65 5.18
N PRO A 55 7.93 -4.14 5.78
CA PRO A 55 8.16 -2.71 5.84
C PRO A 55 8.35 -2.14 4.43
N MET A 56 7.61 -1.07 4.12
CA MET A 56 7.67 -0.37 2.85
C MET A 56 7.92 1.12 3.09
N LYS A 57 8.65 1.75 2.17
CA LYS A 57 8.98 3.17 2.20
C LYS A 57 8.87 3.75 0.79
N ALA A 58 8.01 4.75 0.62
CA ALA A 58 7.90 5.55 -0.59
C ALA A 58 8.58 6.90 -0.37
N VAL A 59 9.46 7.27 -1.28
CA VAL A 59 10.09 8.60 -1.33
C VAL A 59 9.52 9.33 -2.55
N TYR A 60 8.86 10.45 -2.31
CA TYR A 60 8.26 11.26 -3.37
C TYR A 60 9.28 12.23 -3.97
N SER A 61 9.00 12.75 -5.16
CA SER A 61 9.87 13.71 -5.86
C SER A 61 10.06 15.03 -5.11
N ASP A 62 9.14 15.37 -4.21
CA ASP A 62 9.24 16.52 -3.29
C ASP A 62 10.10 16.23 -2.04
N GLY A 63 10.69 15.02 -1.95
CA GLY A 63 11.49 14.58 -0.81
C GLY A 63 10.68 14.08 0.38
N THR A 64 9.35 14.11 0.33
CA THR A 64 8.54 13.55 1.41
C THR A 64 8.67 12.03 1.45
N VAL A 65 8.66 11.48 2.66
CA VAL A 65 8.78 10.03 2.89
C VAL A 65 7.51 9.53 3.55
N ARG A 66 6.91 8.48 2.99
CA ARG A 66 5.84 7.72 3.64
C ARG A 66 6.29 6.30 3.87
N ALA A 67 6.26 5.87 5.12
CA ALA A 67 6.63 4.52 5.51
C ALA A 67 5.47 3.82 6.24
N GLY A 68 5.42 2.50 6.13
CA GLY A 68 4.43 1.67 6.80
C GLY A 68 4.69 0.19 6.59
N GLN A 69 3.81 -0.66 7.10
CA GLN A 69 3.78 -2.07 6.74
C GLN A 69 2.70 -2.31 5.69
N GLY A 70 3.03 -3.06 4.65
CA GLY A 70 2.13 -3.39 3.55
C GLY A 70 2.44 -4.77 2.98
N ASN A 71 1.50 -5.33 2.23
CA ASN A 71 1.65 -6.57 1.49
C ASN A 71 1.35 -6.33 0.01
N ILE A 72 1.91 -7.15 -0.87
CA ILE A 72 1.61 -7.13 -2.30
C ILE A 72 0.37 -8.02 -2.51
N THR A 73 -0.65 -7.48 -3.18
CA THR A 73 -1.95 -8.16 -3.39
C THR A 73 -2.41 -8.14 -4.85
N GLY A 74 -1.62 -7.52 -5.73
CA GLY A 74 -1.85 -7.43 -7.17
C GLY A 74 -0.86 -8.25 -7.96
N ASP A 75 -1.12 -8.43 -9.25
CA ASP A 75 -0.21 -9.12 -10.15
C ASP A 75 1.04 -8.27 -10.42
N ILE A 76 2.21 -8.92 -10.39
CA ILE A 76 3.48 -8.31 -10.79
C ILE A 76 3.68 -8.64 -12.27
N GLU A 77 3.19 -7.78 -13.16
CA GLU A 77 3.37 -7.95 -14.62
C GLU A 77 4.73 -7.39 -15.06
N VAL A 78 5.73 -8.24 -15.23
CA VAL A 78 7.03 -7.82 -15.81
C VAL A 78 7.03 -8.08 -17.31
N SER A 79 7.20 -7.02 -18.10
CA SER A 79 7.46 -7.14 -19.54
C SER A 79 8.97 -7.17 -19.79
N SER A 80 9.49 -8.27 -20.34
CA SER A 80 10.92 -8.45 -20.69
C SER A 80 11.46 -7.49 -21.78
N MET A 81 10.63 -6.56 -22.25
CA MET A 81 10.95 -5.57 -23.27
C MET A 81 11.09 -4.14 -22.70
N ASN A 82 10.64 -3.90 -21.46
CA ASN A 82 10.72 -2.63 -20.74
C ASN A 82 10.63 -2.92 -19.25
N GLY A 83 11.69 -2.64 -18.47
CA GLY A 83 11.83 -2.92 -17.04
C GLY A 83 10.92 -2.10 -16.11
N THR A 84 9.63 -1.99 -16.44
CA THR A 84 8.61 -1.39 -15.59
C THR A 84 7.42 -2.33 -15.47
N ALA A 85 6.97 -2.58 -14.23
CA ALA A 85 5.79 -3.38 -13.95
C ALA A 85 4.69 -2.54 -13.27
N PRO A 86 3.44 -2.57 -13.77
CA PRO A 86 2.29 -2.02 -13.06
C PRO A 86 1.86 -2.95 -11.92
N LEU A 87 1.38 -2.36 -10.82
CA LEU A 87 0.73 -3.07 -9.72
C LEU A 87 -0.77 -2.76 -9.76
N THR A 88 -1.60 -3.77 -10.06
CA THR A 88 -3.07 -3.66 -10.17
C THR A 88 -3.78 -3.97 -8.86
#